data_AF-A0A2M7QFB2-F1
#
_entry.id   AF-A0A2M7QFB2-F1
#
_cell.length_a   1.000
_cell.length_b   1.000
_cell.length_c   1.000
_cell.angle_alpha   90.00
_cell.angle_beta   90.00
_cell.angle_gamma   90.00
#
_symmetry.space_group_name_H-M   'P 1'
#
loop_
_entity.id
_entity.type
_entity.pdbx_description
1 polymer ?
#
loop_
_entity_poly.entity_id
_entity_poly.type
_entity_poly.pdbx_seq_one_letter_code
_entity_poly.pdbx_strand_id
1 'polypeptide(L)'
;MSDTNICSTCHAMLQPEWYFCPHCGKPSKEQIPNISFFKQMLIYFVSFFLAPLGLMWGIKFVKYNDQKVRIVGIIAIILTVLSFILMAIKFKGFMDQYRGVINNIQSVNSIQKLLQ
;
A
#
# COMPACT_ATOMS: atom_id res chain seq x y z
N MET A 1 -14.26 -26.29 13.80
CA MET A 1 -14.61 -26.59 15.21
C MET A 1 -14.99 -25.25 15.85
N SER A 2 -16.30 -25.02 15.95
CA SER A 2 -17.08 -24.05 16.75
C SER A 2 -16.41 -22.80 17.35
N ASP A 3 -16.37 -21.68 16.62
CA ASP A 3 -16.23 -20.35 17.21
C ASP A 3 -17.62 -19.85 17.64
N THR A 4 -17.92 -19.91 18.94
CA THR A 4 -19.16 -19.40 19.53
C THR A 4 -19.17 -17.87 19.53
N ASN A 5 -19.67 -17.30 18.43
CA ASN A 5 -19.89 -15.86 18.31
C ASN A 5 -21.11 -15.44 19.13
N ILE A 6 -20.92 -15.22 20.42
CA ILE A 6 -21.96 -14.71 21.31
C ILE A 6 -22.00 -13.18 21.19
N CYS A 7 -23.20 -12.60 21.08
CA CYS A 7 -23.36 -11.16 21.00
C CYS A 7 -22.92 -10.53 22.33
N SER A 8 -21.97 -9.60 22.32
CA SER A 8 -21.54 -8.90 23.54
C SER A 8 -22.63 -8.01 24.18
N THR A 9 -23.73 -7.76 23.47
CA THR A 9 -24.84 -6.94 23.96
C THR A 9 -26.03 -7.77 24.46
N CYS A 10 -26.51 -8.72 23.67
CA CYS A 10 -27.70 -9.51 24.02
C CYS A 10 -27.40 -10.96 24.37
N HIS A 11 -26.13 -11.37 24.34
CA HIS A 11 -25.67 -12.74 24.61
C HIS A 11 -26.35 -13.82 23.74
N ALA A 12 -27.01 -13.42 22.65
CA ALA A 12 -27.57 -14.34 21.68
C ALA A 12 -26.46 -14.98 20.85
N MET A 13 -26.66 -16.24 20.45
CA MET A 13 -25.78 -16.93 19.51
C MET A 13 -25.90 -16.27 18.13
N LEU A 14 -24.78 -15.81 17.57
CA LEU A 14 -24.69 -15.33 16.20
C LEU A 14 -24.06 -16.38 15.30
N GLN A 15 -24.59 -16.46 14.09
CA GLN A 15 -23.90 -17.09 12.99
C GLN A 15 -22.81 -16.16 12.43
N PRO A 16 -21.65 -16.70 12.03
CA PRO A 16 -20.51 -15.91 11.54
C PRO A 16 -20.80 -15.17 10.23
N GLU A 17 -21.82 -15.59 9.47
CA GLU A 17 -22.30 -14.89 8.27
C GLU A 17 -23.19 -13.67 8.55
N TRP A 18 -23.64 -13.42 9.79
CA TRP A 18 -24.56 -12.32 10.08
C TRP A 18 -23.84 -10.99 10.33
N TYR A 19 -24.17 -9.97 9.53
CA TYR A 19 -23.64 -8.60 9.64
C TYR A 19 -24.23 -7.82 10.84
N PHE A 20 -25.45 -8.18 11.24
CA PHE A 20 -26.17 -7.57 12.35
C PHE A 20 -26.78 -8.66 13.21
N CYS A 21 -26.82 -8.43 14.52
CA CYS A 21 -27.53 -9.33 15.42
C CYS A 21 -29.05 -9.19 15.18
N PRO A 22 -29.78 -10.26 14.82
CA PRO A 22 -31.22 -10.17 14.59
C PRO A 22 -32.01 -9.86 15.86
N HIS A 23 -31.41 -10.11 17.03
CA HIS A 23 -32.06 -9.91 18.32
C HIS A 23 -31.87 -8.51 18.89
N CYS A 24 -30.77 -7.80 18.57
CA CYS A 24 -30.50 -6.47 19.13
C CYS A 24 -30.20 -5.38 18.08
N GLY A 25 -30.12 -5.74 16.80
CA GLY A 25 -29.87 -4.80 15.70
C GLY A 25 -28.45 -4.20 15.68
N LYS A 26 -27.59 -4.55 16.64
CA LYS A 26 -26.22 -4.03 16.68
C LYS A 26 -25.31 -4.77 15.68
N PRO A 27 -24.35 -4.06 15.06
CA PRO A 27 -23.40 -4.68 14.15
C PRO A 27 -22.53 -5.69 14.90
N SER A 28 -22.51 -6.93 14.42
CA SER A 28 -21.57 -7.95 14.91
C SER A 28 -20.19 -7.66 14.33
N LYS A 29 -19.18 -7.80 15.18
CA LYS A 29 -17.76 -7.50 14.95
C LYS A 29 -17.28 -7.88 13.54
N GLU A 30 -16.53 -6.97 12.92
CA GLU A 30 -15.96 -7.06 11.55
C GLU A 30 -15.59 -8.50 11.18
N GLN A 31 -16.23 -9.03 10.13
CA GLN A 31 -15.83 -10.28 9.50
C GLN A 31 -14.33 -10.20 9.23
N ILE A 32 -13.52 -10.98 9.95
CA ILE A 32 -12.16 -11.28 9.53
C ILE A 32 -12.38 -12.10 8.26
N PRO A 33 -12.18 -11.52 7.05
CA PRO A 33 -12.53 -12.23 5.84
C PRO A 33 -11.64 -13.46 5.77
N ASN A 34 -12.23 -14.63 5.52
CA ASN A 34 -11.49 -15.83 5.15
C ASN A 34 -10.55 -15.44 4.00
N ILE A 35 -9.28 -15.22 4.31
CA ILE A 35 -8.27 -14.71 3.38
C ILE A 35 -7.89 -15.85 2.43
N SER A 36 -8.70 -16.03 1.40
CA SER A 36 -8.36 -16.82 0.22
C SER A 36 -7.09 -16.26 -0.42
N PHE A 37 -6.22 -17.15 -0.90
CA PHE A 37 -4.95 -16.83 -1.57
C PHE A 37 -5.11 -15.72 -2.64
N PHE A 38 -6.24 -15.69 -3.32
CA PHE A 38 -6.53 -14.72 -4.37
C PHE A 38 -6.69 -13.29 -3.84
N LYS A 39 -7.33 -13.10 -2.67
CA LYS A 39 -7.46 -11.79 -2.03
C LYS A 39 -6.11 -11.29 -1.50
N GLN A 40 -5.29 -12.21 -1.00
CA GLN A 40 -3.94 -11.88 -0.53
C GLN A 40 -3.04 -11.44 -1.69
N MET A 41 -3.08 -12.16 -2.81
CA MET A 41 -2.36 -11.82 -4.04
C MET A 41 -2.81 -10.45 -4.59
N LEU A 42 -4.12 -10.17 -4.60
CA LEU A 42 -4.66 -8.90 -5.10
C LEU A 42 -4.26 -7.70 -4.22
N ILE A 43 -4.22 -7.86 -2.90
CA ILE A 43 -3.72 -6.82 -1.98
C ILE A 43 -2.23 -6.53 -2.23
N TYR A 44 -1.42 -7.57 -2.46
CA TYR A 44 -0.01 -7.39 -2.82
C TYR A 44 0.15 -6.73 -4.18
N PHE A 45 -0.65 -7.12 -5.18
CA PHE A 45 -0.62 -6.55 -6.52
C PHE A 45 -1.03 -5.08 -6.54
N VAL A 46 -2.10 -4.72 -5.83
CA VAL A 46 -2.55 -3.33 -5.68
C VAL A 46 -1.54 -2.49 -4.89
N SER A 47 -0.94 -3.04 -3.83
CA SER A 47 0.11 -2.34 -3.06
C SER A 47 1.38 -2.10 -3.88
N PHE A 48 1.72 -3.02 -4.77
CA PHE A 48 2.85 -2.89 -5.70
C PHE A 48 2.59 -1.84 -6.80
N PHE A 49 1.37 -1.80 -7.33
CA PHE A 49 1.03 -0.93 -8.48
C PHE A 49 0.59 0.49 -8.07
N LEU A 50 0.07 0.68 -6.85
CA LEU A 50 -0.35 1.99 -6.33
C LEU A 50 0.63 2.50 -5.26
N ALA A 51 1.90 2.63 -5.65
CA ALA A 51 3.02 3.09 -4.82
C ALA A 51 2.78 4.36 -3.95
N PRO A 52 1.90 5.33 -4.28
CA PRO A 52 1.58 6.42 -3.36
C PRO A 52 0.55 6.09 -2.26
N LEU A 53 -0.20 4.99 -2.34
CA LEU A 53 -1.27 4.63 -1.38
C LEU A 53 -0.93 3.48 -0.41
N GLY A 54 0.16 2.76 -0.64
CA GLY A 54 0.60 1.65 0.23
C GLY A 54 0.86 2.07 1.69
N LEU A 55 1.26 3.32 1.92
CA LEU A 55 1.50 3.88 3.26
C LEU A 55 0.21 4.00 4.09
N MET A 56 -0.90 4.39 3.48
CA MET A 56 -2.17 4.60 4.19
C MET A 56 -2.81 3.28 4.61
N TRP A 57 -2.72 2.26 3.75
CA TRP A 57 -3.15 0.90 4.08
C TRP A 57 -2.18 0.21 5.04
N GLY A 58 -0.87 0.36 4.85
CA GLY A 58 0.16 -0.25 5.71
C GLY A 58 0.03 0.15 7.18
N ILE A 59 -0.18 1.43 7.46
CA ILE A 59 -0.38 1.93 8.84
C ILE A 59 -1.69 1.38 9.44
N LYS A 60 -2.76 1.28 8.64
CA LYS A 60 -4.04 0.68 9.08
C LYS A 60 -3.89 -0.81 9.40
N PHE A 61 -3.12 -1.56 8.61
CA PHE A 61 -2.90 -2.99 8.80
C PHE A 61 -1.97 -3.32 9.98
N VAL A 62 -0.98 -2.49 10.29
CA VAL A 62 -0.13 -2.65 11.49
C VAL A 62 -0.91 -2.54 12.80
N LYS A 63 -2.06 -1.84 12.78
CA LYS A 63 -2.92 -1.63 13.95
C LYS A 63 -3.81 -2.84 14.29
N TYR A 64 -3.95 -3.83 13.42
CA TYR A 64 -4.72 -5.05 13.71
C TYR A 64 -3.90 -6.02 14.59
N ASN A 65 -4.59 -6.70 15.53
CA ASN A 65 -3.95 -7.57 16.54
C ASN A 65 -3.51 -8.93 15.97
N ASP A 66 -3.95 -9.27 14.76
CA ASP A 66 -3.58 -10.52 14.07
C ASP A 66 -2.17 -10.45 13.49
N GLN A 67 -1.28 -11.36 13.93
CA GLN A 67 0.12 -11.43 13.50
C GLN A 67 0.27 -11.46 11.97
N LYS A 68 -0.60 -12.19 11.27
CA LYS A 68 -0.55 -12.32 9.80
C LYS A 68 -0.79 -10.97 9.11
N VAL A 69 -1.72 -10.18 9.62
CA VAL A 69 -2.10 -8.88 9.05
C VAL A 69 -1.01 -7.84 9.30
N ARG A 70 -0.39 -7.89 10.48
CA ARG A 70 0.73 -7.02 10.85
C ARG A 70 1.96 -7.26 9.96
N ILE A 71 2.28 -8.51 9.63
CA ILE A 71 3.39 -8.87 8.74
C ILE A 71 3.18 -8.29 7.34
N VAL A 72 1.96 -8.39 6.79
CA VAL A 72 1.62 -7.84 5.48
C VAL A 72 1.85 -6.33 5.43
N GLY A 73 1.41 -5.60 6.46
CA GLY A 73 1.62 -4.15 6.56
C GLY A 73 3.10 -3.76 6.61
N ILE A 74 3.91 -4.50 7.36
CA ILE A 74 5.37 -4.26 7.46
C ILE A 74 6.05 -4.50 6.11
N ILE A 75 5.75 -5.61 5.44
CA ILE A 75 6.32 -5.94 4.13
C ILE A 75 6.01 -4.83 3.11
N ALA A 76 4.77 -4.34 3.07
CA ALA A 76 4.38 -3.27 2.16
C ALA A 76 5.17 -1.96 2.41
N ILE A 77 5.38 -1.58 3.68
CA ILE A 77 6.16 -0.39 4.04
C ILE A 77 7.63 -0.56 3.60
N ILE A 78 8.24 -1.70 3.88
CA ILE A 78 9.63 -1.99 3.49
C ILE A 78 9.80 -1.91 1.97
N LEU A 79 8.88 -2.54 1.22
CA LEU A 79 8.92 -2.52 -0.24
C LEU A 79 8.80 -1.10 -0.80
N THR A 80 7.94 -0.26 -0.20
CA THR A 80 7.74 1.14 -0.60
C THR A 80 9.00 1.97 -0.39
N VAL A 81 9.64 1.82 0.77
CA VAL A 81 10.91 2.52 1.09
C VAL A 81 11.99 2.12 0.08
N LEU A 82 12.08 0.83 -0.23
CA LEU A 82 13.07 0.31 -1.19
C LEU A 82 12.84 0.88 -2.60
N SER A 83 11.60 0.89 -3.09
CA SER A 83 11.25 1.46 -4.39
C SER A 83 11.59 2.95 -4.47
N PHE A 84 11.32 3.72 -3.41
CA PHE A 84 11.64 5.15 -3.37
C PHE A 84 13.15 5.42 -3.44
N ILE A 85 13.95 4.63 -2.71
CA ILE A 85 15.42 4.73 -2.74
C ILE A 85 15.96 4.48 -4.15
N LEU A 86 15.50 3.40 -4.79
CA LEU A 86 15.93 3.06 -6.15
C LEU A 86 15.54 4.16 -7.16
N MET A 87 14.33 4.70 -7.03
CA MET A 87 13.86 5.82 -7.87
C MET A 87 14.73 7.07 -7.68
N ALA A 88 15.08 7.42 -6.44
CA ALA A 88 15.94 8.57 -6.15
C ALA A 88 17.37 8.39 -6.73
N ILE A 89 17.92 7.17 -6.72
CA ILE A 89 19.23 6.88 -7.31
C ILE A 89 19.19 7.04 -8.83
N LYS A 90 18.18 6.46 -9.50
CA LYS A 90 18.04 6.58 -10.96
C LYS A 90 17.76 8.01 -11.39
N PHE A 91 17.04 8.78 -10.57
CA PHE A 91 16.75 10.18 -10.82
C PHE A 91 18.01 11.04 -10.89
N LYS A 92 19.03 10.78 -10.05
CA LYS A 92 20.32 11.48 -10.14
C LYS A 92 21.02 11.26 -11.48
N GLY A 93 21.10 10.00 -11.92
CA GLY A 93 21.70 9.67 -13.23
C GLY A 93 20.94 10.28 -14.41
N PHE A 94 19.60 10.37 -14.30
CA PHE A 94 18.77 11.08 -15.28
C PHE A 94 19.12 12.58 -15.33
N MET A 95 19.23 13.26 -14.19
CA MET A 95 19.56 14.69 -14.14
C MET A 95 20.96 15.02 -14.68
N ASP A 96 21.93 14.13 -14.49
CA ASP A 96 23.28 14.32 -15.06
C ASP A 96 23.26 14.26 -16.59
N GLN A 97 22.36 13.47 -17.19
CA GLN A 97 22.15 13.45 -18.63
C GLN A 97 21.60 14.79 -19.16
N TYR A 98 20.68 15.45 -18.45
CA TYR A 98 20.16 16.76 -18.88
C TYR A 98 21.20 17.88 -18.79
N ARG A 99 22.06 17.85 -17.76
CA ARG A 99 23.15 18.84 -17.63
C ARG A 99 24.10 18.81 -18.82
N GLY A 100 24.45 17.61 -19.31
CA GLY A 100 25.29 17.45 -20.49
C GLY A 100 24.67 18.07 -21.75
N VAL A 101 23.37 17.88 -21.96
CA VAL A 101 22.64 18.42 -23.12
C VAL A 101 22.55 19.95 -23.06
N ILE A 102 22.24 20.53 -21.89
CA ILE A 102 22.11 22.00 -21.73
C ILE A 102 23.45 22.69 -21.99
N ASN A 103 24.55 22.16 -21.43
CA ASN A 103 25.88 22.72 -21.63
C ASN A 103 26.31 22.66 -23.11
N ASN A 104 25.95 21.58 -23.82
CA ASN A 104 26.25 21.45 -25.24
C ASN A 104 25.49 22.48 -26.08
N ILE A 105 24.20 22.67 -25.84
CA ILE A 105 23.36 23.63 -26.56
C ILE A 105 23.86 25.08 -26.33
N GLN A 106 24.25 25.44 -25.11
CA GLN A 106 24.85 26.75 -24.85
C GLN A 106 26.14 26.98 -25.63
N SER A 107 27.00 25.95 -25.75
CA SER A 107 28.26 26.04 -26.49
C SER A 107 28.08 26.22 -28.00
N VAL A 108 27.01 25.64 -28.57
CA VAL A 108 26.69 25.81 -30.00
C VAL A 108 26.10 27.19 -30.26
N ASN A 109 25.26 27.68 -29.35
CA ASN A 109 24.61 28.99 -29.49
C ASN A 109 25.62 30.15 -29.39
N SER A 110 26.66 30.03 -28.56
CA SER A 110 27.73 31.04 -28.51
C SER A 110 28.56 31.09 -29.80
N ILE A 111 28.80 29.97 -30.47
CA ILE A 111 29.51 29.92 -31.76
C ILE A 111 28.68 30.56 -32.87
N GLN A 112 27.37 30.31 -32.93
CA GLN A 112 26.48 30.94 -33.90
C GLN A 112 26.49 32.48 -33.82
N LYS A 113 26.59 33.02 -32.60
CA LYS A 113 26.71 34.48 -32.36
C LYS A 113 28.00 35.11 -32.85
N LEU A 114 29.07 34.34 -33.07
CA LEU A 114 30.36 34.84 -33.57
C LEU A 114 30.45 34.84 -35.10
N LEU A 115 29.49 34.20 -35.77
CA LEU A 115 29.42 34.07 -37.23
C LEU A 115 28.39 35.00 -37.89
N GLN A 116 27.69 35.83 -37.09
CA GLN A 116 26.80 36.92 -37.53
C GLN A 116 27.42 38.28 -37.21
#